data_AF-A0A1T4T7H3-F1
#
_entry.id   AF-A0A1T4T7H3-F1
#
_cell.length_a   1.000
_cell.length_b   1.000
_cell.length_c   1.000
_cell.angle_alpha   90.00
_cell.angle_beta   90.00
_cell.angle_gamma   90.00
#
_symmetry.space_group_name_H-M   'P 1'
#
loop_
_entity.id
_entity.type
_entity.pdbx_description
1 polymer ?
#
loop_
_entity_poly.entity_id
_entity_poly.type
_entity_poly.pdbx_seq_one_letter_code
_entity_poly.pdbx_strand_id
1 'polypeptide(L)'
;MRWRDWRNQRTRWMKGWMQTWLVHMRQPVRLCRELGLSRFLCFQVLFFGMIASTIAQPFFFGFLAWTIWSIIQGGAPSPFAAFLFATDTFNIIFGIAAFAVLALRHLDDEERRVLPRHLWWIHAYWLLISLASLRALGQLFRTPHHWEKTPHGVEAQAAPTREEEAADTFKPMAGRSARMPA
;
A
#
# COMPACT_ATOMS: atom_id res chain seq x y z
N MET A 1 9.29 0.21 -10.04
CA MET A 1 7.81 0.44 -10.08
C MET A 1 7.56 1.94 -10.15
N ARG A 2 6.72 2.44 -11.06
CA ARG A 2 6.42 3.89 -11.13
C ARG A 2 5.53 4.30 -9.95
N TRP A 3 5.70 5.51 -9.44
CA TRP A 3 4.92 6.04 -8.30
C TRP A 3 3.40 5.92 -8.50
N ARG A 4 2.92 6.24 -9.71
CA ARG A 4 1.49 6.15 -10.06
C ARG A 4 0.96 4.73 -9.90
N ASP A 5 1.71 3.74 -10.37
CA ASP A 5 1.31 2.33 -10.31
C ASP A 5 1.25 1.85 -8.85
N TRP A 6 2.26 2.22 -8.04
CA TRP A 6 2.29 1.89 -6.61
C TRP A 6 1.10 2.50 -5.88
N ARG A 7 0.86 3.80 -6.07
CA ARG A 7 -0.25 4.52 -5.42
C ARG A 7 -1.59 3.91 -5.82
N ASN A 8 -1.80 3.64 -7.10
CA ASN A 8 -3.02 3.05 -7.63
C ASN A 8 -3.24 1.65 -7.06
N GLN A 9 -2.21 0.81 -7.01
CA GLN A 9 -2.27 -0.52 -6.42
C GLN A 9 -2.65 -0.49 -4.93
N ARG A 10 -2.00 0.38 -4.13
CA ARG A 10 -2.26 0.48 -2.68
C ARG A 10 -3.62 1.07 -2.37
N THR A 11 -4.04 2.10 -3.10
CA THR A 11 -5.38 2.69 -2.99
C THR A 11 -6.45 1.63 -3.28
N ARG A 12 -6.26 0.85 -4.34
CA ARG A 12 -7.14 -0.26 -4.71
C ARG A 12 -7.25 -1.31 -3.61
N TRP A 13 -6.12 -1.74 -3.04
CA TRP A 13 -6.12 -2.73 -1.97
C TRP A 13 -6.87 -2.21 -0.75
N MET A 14 -6.58 -0.99 -0.29
CA MET A 14 -7.25 -0.44 0.88
C MET A 14 -8.75 -0.25 0.66
N LYS A 15 -9.15 0.19 -0.54
CA LYS A 15 -10.57 0.28 -0.92
C LYS A 15 -11.26 -1.08 -0.83
N GLY A 16 -10.61 -2.15 -1.30
CA GLY A 16 -11.12 -3.51 -1.19
C GLY A 16 -11.33 -3.94 0.26
N TRP A 17 -10.35 -3.69 1.14
CA TRP A 17 -10.48 -3.97 2.58
C TRP A 17 -11.64 -3.23 3.23
N MET A 18 -11.80 -1.93 2.93
CA MET A 18 -12.92 -1.12 3.41
C MET A 18 -14.26 -1.68 2.94
N GLN A 19 -14.36 -2.07 1.66
CA GLN A 19 -15.58 -2.65 1.10
C GLN A 19 -15.92 -3.99 1.75
N THR A 20 -14.94 -4.89 1.93
CA THR A 20 -15.16 -6.17 2.63
C THR A 20 -15.68 -5.95 4.04
N TRP A 21 -15.05 -5.04 4.80
CA TRP A 21 -15.51 -4.71 6.14
C TRP A 21 -16.95 -4.17 6.14
N LEU A 22 -17.25 -3.21 5.26
CA LEU A 22 -18.61 -2.64 5.15
C LEU A 22 -19.66 -3.68 4.81
N VAL A 23 -19.37 -4.63 3.90
CA VAL A 23 -20.32 -5.69 3.52
C VAL A 23 -20.65 -6.56 4.73
N HIS A 24 -19.66 -7.00 5.49
CA HIS A 24 -19.87 -7.77 6.71
C HIS A 24 -20.58 -6.96 7.80
N MET A 25 -20.31 -5.65 7.87
CA MET A 25 -20.93 -4.74 8.83
C MET A 25 -22.31 -4.23 8.43
N ARG A 26 -22.91 -4.71 7.34
CA ARG A 26 -24.32 -4.43 7.01
C ARG A 26 -25.30 -4.98 8.04
N GLN A 27 -24.96 -6.11 8.66
CA GLN A 27 -25.77 -6.75 9.71
C GLN A 27 -24.88 -7.18 10.89
N PRO A 28 -24.30 -6.23 11.65
CA PRO A 28 -23.25 -6.53 12.61
C PRO A 28 -23.74 -7.39 13.79
N VAL A 29 -25.00 -7.21 14.21
CA VAL A 29 -25.62 -8.03 15.25
C VAL A 29 -25.75 -9.49 14.79
N ARG A 30 -26.16 -9.70 13.54
CA ARG A 30 -26.26 -11.06 12.96
C ARG A 30 -24.87 -11.70 12.85
N LEU A 31 -23.89 -10.97 12.33
CA LEU A 31 -22.51 -11.43 12.24
C LEU A 31 -21.94 -11.80 13.61
N CYS A 32 -22.19 -10.98 14.64
CA CYS A 32 -21.76 -11.27 16.00
C CYS A 32 -22.43 -12.52 16.58
N ARG A 33 -23.69 -12.79 16.23
CA ARG A 33 -24.40 -14.02 16.64
C ARG A 33 -23.89 -15.26 15.92
N GLU A 34 -23.53 -15.14 14.65
CA GLU A 34 -23.00 -16.25 13.83
C GLU A 34 -21.55 -16.61 14.21
N LEU A 35 -20.72 -15.60 14.50
CA LEU A 35 -19.31 -15.81 14.88
C LEU A 35 -19.11 -16.03 16.39
N GLY A 36 -19.99 -15.48 17.22
CA GLY A 36 -19.74 -15.28 18.64
C GLY A 36 -18.86 -14.05 18.90
N LEU A 37 -18.95 -13.49 20.12
CA LEU A 37 -18.31 -12.21 20.48
C LEU A 37 -16.80 -12.21 20.26
N SER A 38 -16.09 -13.25 20.71
CA SER A 38 -14.61 -13.29 20.60
C SER A 38 -14.12 -13.27 19.15
N ARG A 39 -14.76 -14.04 18.27
CA ARG A 39 -14.41 -14.09 16.84
C ARG A 39 -14.83 -12.82 16.12
N PHE A 40 -15.95 -12.23 16.51
CA PHE A 40 -16.37 -10.91 16.02
C PHE A 40 -15.36 -9.81 16.41
N LEU A 41 -14.88 -9.80 17.65
CA LEU A 41 -13.85 -8.85 18.09
C LEU A 41 -12.54 -9.07 17.32
N CYS A 42 -12.12 -10.32 17.11
CA CYS A 42 -10.97 -10.63 16.25
C CYS A 42 -11.17 -10.09 14.82
N PHE A 43 -12.35 -10.29 14.24
CA PHE A 43 -12.71 -9.72 12.94
C PHE A 43 -12.60 -8.19 12.92
N GLN A 44 -13.10 -7.49 13.96
CA GLN A 44 -12.95 -6.05 14.06
C GLN A 44 -11.49 -5.63 14.14
N VAL A 45 -10.69 -6.28 14.99
CA VAL A 45 -9.26 -5.95 15.13
C VAL A 45 -8.51 -6.16 13.80
N LEU A 46 -8.80 -7.24 13.07
CA LEU A 46 -8.12 -7.55 11.82
C LEU A 46 -8.53 -6.63 10.66
N PHE A 47 -9.83 -6.36 10.50
CA PHE A 47 -10.33 -5.56 9.37
C PHE A 47 -10.39 -4.08 9.73
N PHE A 48 -11.22 -3.72 10.72
CA PHE A 48 -11.35 -2.34 11.14
C PHE A 48 -10.05 -1.81 11.73
N GLY A 49 -9.38 -2.58 12.58
CA GLY A 49 -8.12 -2.14 13.20
C GLY A 49 -7.03 -1.84 12.18
N MET A 50 -6.93 -2.62 11.09
CA MET A 50 -5.99 -2.34 10.00
C MET A 50 -6.36 -1.10 9.18
N ILE A 51 -7.65 -0.90 8.87
CA ILE A 51 -8.11 0.31 8.17
C ILE A 51 -7.90 1.55 9.05
N ALA A 52 -8.31 1.47 10.32
CA ALA A 52 -8.20 2.56 11.28
C ALA A 52 -6.73 2.89 11.55
N SER A 53 -5.85 1.91 11.74
CA SER A 53 -4.43 2.15 12.00
C SER A 53 -3.75 2.88 10.85
N THR A 54 -4.00 2.46 9.61
CA THR A 54 -3.42 3.12 8.44
C THR A 54 -3.90 4.57 8.30
N ILE A 55 -5.13 4.89 8.66
CA ILE A 55 -5.64 6.27 8.65
C ILE A 55 -5.13 7.08 9.84
N ALA A 56 -5.02 6.48 11.02
CA ALA A 56 -4.65 7.16 12.28
C ALA A 56 -3.16 7.54 12.33
N GLN A 57 -2.31 6.81 11.63
CA GLN A 57 -0.86 6.93 11.77
C GLN A 57 -0.27 8.33 11.51
N PRO A 58 -0.71 9.12 10.51
CA PRO A 58 -0.24 10.50 10.35
C PRO A 58 -0.60 11.39 11.54
N PHE A 59 -1.73 11.13 12.20
CA PHE A 59 -2.14 11.86 13.40
C PHE A 59 -1.26 11.51 14.59
N PHE A 60 -0.88 10.24 14.76
CA PHE A 60 0.08 9.82 15.79
C PHE A 60 1.44 10.51 15.60
N PHE A 61 1.96 10.55 14.37
CA PHE A 61 3.20 11.28 14.11
C PHE A 61 3.07 12.79 14.34
N GLY A 62 1.94 13.39 13.97
CA GLY A 62 1.67 14.80 14.24
C GLY A 62 1.60 15.10 15.74
N PHE A 63 0.91 14.28 16.51
CA PHE A 63 0.80 14.38 17.96
C PHE A 63 2.16 14.19 18.65
N LEU A 64 2.93 13.19 18.23
CA LEU A 64 4.28 12.93 18.72
C LEU A 64 5.19 14.14 18.49
N ALA A 65 5.22 14.68 17.26
CA ALA A 65 6.01 15.85 16.91
C ALA A 65 5.60 17.09 17.72
N TRP A 66 4.29 17.32 17.86
CA TRP A 66 3.76 18.42 18.66
C TRP A 66 4.12 18.29 20.14
N THR A 67 4.03 17.09 20.70
CA THR A 67 4.37 16.84 22.11
C THR A 67 5.87 17.05 22.37
N ILE A 68 6.73 16.55 21.47
CA ILE A 68 8.18 16.78 21.54
C ILE A 68 8.48 18.28 21.48
N TRP A 69 7.87 18.99 20.53
CA TRP A 69 8.02 20.44 20.42
C TRP A 69 7.58 21.15 21.71
N SER A 70 6.43 20.79 22.27
CA SER A 70 5.95 21.36 23.52
C SER A 70 6.92 21.15 24.68
N ILE A 71 7.51 19.96 24.80
CA ILE A 71 8.49 19.63 25.85
C ILE A 71 9.77 20.45 25.68
N ILE A 72 10.28 20.58 24.45
CA ILE A 72 11.47 21.41 24.15
C ILE A 72 11.24 22.88 24.54
N GLN A 73 10.02 23.38 24.34
CA GLN A 73 9.62 24.73 24.74
C GLN A 73 9.36 24.89 26.26
N GLY A 74 9.64 23.86 27.07
CA GLY A 74 9.45 23.88 28.52
C GLY A 74 8.03 23.56 28.99
N GLY A 75 7.14 23.13 28.08
CA GLY A 75 5.79 22.69 28.42
C GLY A 75 5.79 21.29 29.05
N ALA A 76 4.95 21.09 30.06
CA ALA A 76 4.71 19.77 30.63
C ALA A 76 3.46 19.15 29.97
N PRO A 77 3.55 17.94 29.38
CA PRO A 77 2.38 17.26 28.85
C PRO A 77 1.42 16.92 29.99
N SER A 78 0.11 17.04 29.75
CA SER A 78 -0.90 16.54 30.68
C SER A 78 -0.73 15.02 30.88
N PRO A 79 -1.24 14.44 31.99
CA PRO A 79 -1.15 12.98 32.20
C PRO A 79 -1.69 12.17 31.02
N PHE A 80 -2.77 12.63 30.40
CA PHE A 80 -3.32 12.00 29.20
C PHE A 80 -2.38 12.13 27.99
N ALA A 81 -1.81 13.32 27.74
CA ALA A 81 -0.87 13.53 26.65
C ALA A 81 0.42 12.69 26.85
N ALA A 82 0.90 12.58 28.09
CA ALA A 82 2.04 11.73 28.43
C ALA A 82 1.75 10.25 28.20
N PHE A 83 0.55 9.78 28.56
CA PHE A 83 0.11 8.42 28.28
C PHE A 83 0.06 8.12 26.77
N LEU A 84 -0.52 9.02 25.97
CA LEU A 84 -0.55 8.89 24.51
C LEU A 84 0.86 8.90 23.93
N PHE A 85 1.73 9.81 24.39
CA PHE A 85 3.11 9.90 23.94
C PHE A 85 3.90 8.62 24.24
N ALA A 86 3.73 8.04 25.44
CA ALA A 86 4.32 6.76 25.79
C ALA A 86 3.78 5.61 24.92
N THR A 87 2.47 5.60 24.66
CA THR A 87 1.83 4.60 23.80
C THR A 87 2.32 4.67 22.36
N ASP A 88 2.44 5.86 21.79
CA ASP A 88 2.93 6.08 20.42
C ASP A 88 4.41 5.68 20.31
N THR A 89 5.22 6.08 21.30
CA THR A 89 6.64 5.70 21.37
C THR A 89 6.80 4.19 21.45
N PHE A 90 6.03 3.52 22.32
CA PHE A 90 6.01 2.07 22.43
C PHE A 90 5.58 1.42 21.11
N ASN A 91 4.54 1.92 20.45
CA ASN A 91 4.07 1.38 19.17
C ASN A 91 5.14 1.44 18.08
N ILE A 92 5.85 2.58 17.97
CA ILE A 92 6.95 2.76 17.02
C ILE A 92 8.07 1.76 17.28
N ILE A 93 8.56 1.69 18.53
CA ILE A 93 9.67 0.81 18.92
C ILE A 93 9.29 -0.65 18.73
N PHE A 94 8.10 -1.04 19.20
CA PHE A 94 7.59 -2.40 19.08
C PHE A 94 7.42 -2.80 17.62
N GLY A 95 6.92 -1.90 16.77
CA GLY A 95 6.83 -2.12 15.32
C GLY A 95 8.21 -2.40 14.70
N ILE A 96 9.21 -1.55 14.97
CA ILE A 96 10.58 -1.76 14.50
C ILE A 96 11.12 -3.12 14.98
N ALA A 97 10.95 -3.43 16.27
CA ALA A 97 11.43 -4.67 16.87
C ALA A 97 10.77 -5.90 16.24
N ALA A 98 9.45 -5.89 16.02
CA ALA A 98 8.72 -6.98 15.40
C ALA A 98 9.20 -7.25 13.97
N PHE A 99 9.38 -6.19 13.16
CA PHE A 99 9.94 -6.31 11.81
C PHE A 99 11.40 -6.79 11.84
N ALA A 100 12.22 -6.30 12.77
CA ALA A 100 13.60 -6.73 12.91
C ALA A 100 13.69 -8.22 13.26
N VAL A 101 12.89 -8.70 14.21
CA VAL A 101 12.84 -10.13 14.58
C VAL A 101 12.43 -10.99 13.39
N LEU A 102 11.41 -10.56 12.62
CA LEU A 102 10.97 -11.30 11.45
C LEU A 102 12.05 -11.34 10.37
N ALA A 103 12.69 -10.20 10.12
CA ALA A 103 13.75 -10.05 9.14
C ALA A 103 14.98 -10.91 9.50
N LEU A 104 15.44 -10.86 10.75
CA LEU A 104 16.59 -11.65 11.22
C LEU A 104 16.37 -13.17 11.13
N ARG A 105 15.11 -13.63 11.14
CA ARG A 105 14.78 -15.06 10.99
C ARG A 105 14.78 -15.56 9.56
N HIS A 106 14.60 -14.69 8.57
CA HIS A 106 14.34 -15.10 7.18
C HIS A 106 15.30 -14.51 6.16
N LEU A 107 16.03 -13.43 6.50
CA LEU A 107 16.99 -12.81 5.60
C LEU A 107 18.36 -13.47 5.70
N ASP A 108 19.05 -13.50 4.57
CA ASP A 108 20.45 -13.93 4.46
C ASP A 108 21.41 -12.87 5.01
N ASP A 109 22.68 -13.25 5.24
CA ASP A 109 23.66 -12.37 5.91
C ASP A 109 23.94 -11.06 5.16
N GLU A 110 23.87 -11.07 3.82
CA GLU A 110 24.02 -9.86 3.01
C GLU A 110 22.83 -8.90 3.19
N GLU A 111 21.62 -9.42 3.22
CA GLU A 111 20.39 -8.65 3.40
C GLU A 111 20.29 -8.07 4.83
N ARG A 112 20.81 -8.80 5.83
CA ARG A 112 20.87 -8.32 7.23
C ARG A 112 21.73 -7.08 7.40
N ARG A 113 22.79 -6.90 6.59
CA ARG A 113 23.66 -5.71 6.68
C ARG A 113 22.94 -4.41 6.33
N VAL A 114 21.95 -4.46 5.44
CA VAL A 114 21.17 -3.28 5.03
C VAL A 114 19.91 -3.08 5.86
N LEU A 115 19.52 -4.07 6.68
CA LEU A 115 18.29 -4.06 7.48
C LEU A 115 18.10 -2.79 8.33
N PRO A 116 19.07 -2.27 9.10
CA PRO A 116 18.85 -1.09 9.94
C PRO A 116 18.40 0.13 9.13
N ARG A 117 18.93 0.29 7.91
CA ARG A 117 18.55 1.37 7.00
C ARG A 117 17.09 1.22 6.56
N HIS A 118 16.65 0.00 6.25
CA HIS A 118 15.29 -0.28 5.83
C HIS A 118 14.28 -0.16 6.97
N LEU A 119 14.65 -0.50 8.20
CA LEU A 119 13.78 -0.38 9.37
C LEU A 119 13.31 1.06 9.59
N TRP A 120 14.17 2.06 9.38
CA TRP A 120 13.76 3.47 9.45
C TRP A 120 12.76 3.86 8.36
N TRP A 121 12.90 3.30 7.15
CA TRP A 121 12.00 3.56 6.04
C TRP A 121 10.62 2.92 6.21
N ILE A 122 10.45 1.94 7.11
CA ILE A 122 9.15 1.31 7.35
C ILE A 122 8.12 2.36 7.76
N HIS A 123 8.41 3.19 8.74
CA HIS A 123 7.46 4.20 9.25
C HIS A 123 7.13 5.26 8.20
N ALA A 124 8.12 5.70 7.43
CA ALA A 124 7.90 6.58 6.30
C ALA A 124 7.03 5.92 5.22
N TYR A 125 7.24 4.63 4.95
CA TYR A 125 6.44 3.86 4.00
C TYR A 125 4.98 3.72 4.47
N TRP A 126 4.77 3.52 5.77
CA TRP A 126 3.43 3.49 6.35
C TRP A 126 2.68 4.81 6.17
N LEU A 127 3.35 5.97 6.27
CA LEU A 127 2.71 7.26 5.93
C LEU A 127 2.25 7.30 4.47
N LEU A 128 2.99 6.71 3.53
CA LEU A 128 2.55 6.58 2.15
C LEU A 128 1.31 5.67 2.04
N ILE A 129 1.25 4.58 2.82
CA ILE A 129 0.06 3.73 2.92
C ILE A 129 -1.12 4.53 3.50
N SER A 130 -0.90 5.38 4.51
CA SER A 130 -1.92 6.27 5.06
C SER A 130 -2.50 7.20 3.99
N LEU A 131 -1.65 7.81 3.16
CA LEU A 131 -2.09 8.66 2.05
C LEU A 131 -2.94 7.87 1.03
N ALA A 132 -2.51 6.66 0.68
CA ALA A 132 -3.28 5.79 -0.20
C ALA A 132 -4.63 5.38 0.44
N SER A 133 -4.66 5.21 1.76
CA SER A 133 -5.85 4.85 2.54
C SER A 133 -6.86 5.99 2.62
N LEU A 134 -6.41 7.21 2.91
CA LEU A 134 -7.24 8.41 2.87
C LEU A 134 -7.82 8.66 1.47
N ARG A 135 -7.01 8.43 0.42
CA ARG A 135 -7.49 8.48 -0.97
C ARG A 135 -8.56 7.42 -1.23
N ALA A 136 -8.34 6.18 -0.79
CA ALA A 136 -9.29 5.08 -0.95
C ALA A 136 -10.61 5.38 -0.25
N LEU A 137 -10.56 5.93 0.97
CA LEU A 137 -11.73 6.37 1.72
C LEU A 137 -12.49 7.46 0.95
N GLY A 138 -11.80 8.47 0.42
CA GLY A 138 -12.42 9.50 -0.41
C GLY A 138 -13.08 8.94 -1.69
N GLN A 139 -12.45 7.95 -2.32
CA GLN A 139 -13.03 7.24 -3.48
C GLN A 139 -14.23 6.39 -3.09
N LEU A 140 -14.25 5.81 -1.89
CA LEU A 140 -15.38 5.01 -1.42
C LEU A 140 -16.65 5.84 -1.29
N PHE A 141 -16.52 7.10 -0.84
CA PHE A 141 -17.66 8.02 -0.73
C PHE A 141 -18.06 8.67 -2.06
N ARG A 142 -17.10 9.10 -2.89
CA ARG A 142 -17.38 9.89 -4.11
C ARG A 142 -17.56 9.03 -5.36
N THR A 143 -16.80 7.95 -5.47
CA THR A 143 -16.75 7.09 -6.66
C THR A 143 -16.70 5.61 -6.26
N PRO A 144 -17.73 5.09 -5.56
CA PRO A 144 -17.69 3.76 -4.94
C PRO A 144 -17.35 2.63 -5.92
N HIS A 145 -17.83 2.72 -7.16
CA HIS A 145 -17.61 1.71 -8.21
C HIS A 145 -16.35 1.93 -9.06
N HIS A 146 -15.63 3.04 -8.87
CA HIS A 146 -14.37 3.29 -9.57
C HIS A 146 -13.27 2.37 -9.04
N TRP A 147 -12.55 1.70 -9.94
CA TRP A 147 -11.45 0.81 -9.57
C TRP A 147 -10.19 1.22 -10.33
N GLU A 148 -9.12 1.53 -9.59
CA GLU A 148 -7.85 1.94 -10.18
C GLU A 148 -7.23 0.78 -10.95
N LYS A 149 -7.02 0.95 -12.26
CA LYS A 149 -6.32 -0.04 -13.07
C LYS A 149 -4.81 0.05 -12.80
N THR A 150 -4.18 -1.11 -12.67
CA THR A 150 -2.71 -1.24 -12.64
C THR A 150 -2.27 -1.76 -14.01
N PRO A 151 -1.23 -1.19 -14.64
CA PRO A 151 -0.75 -1.72 -15.92
C PRO A 151 -0.36 -3.19 -15.78
N HIS A 152 -0.83 -4.02 -16.70
CA HIS A 152 -0.42 -5.43 -16.81
C HIS A 152 0.74 -5.45 -17.80
N GLY A 153 1.83 -6.17 -17.48
CA GLY A 153 3.16 -6.02 -18.08
C GLY A 153 3.33 -6.33 -19.58
N VAL A 154 2.28 -6.28 -20.39
CA VAL A 154 2.32 -6.56 -21.84
C VAL A 154 2.15 -5.28 -22.68
N GLU A 155 1.44 -4.26 -22.20
CA GLU A 155 1.18 -3.04 -23.00
C GLU A 155 2.30 -1.99 -22.94
N ALA A 156 3.25 -2.12 -22.01
CA ALA A 156 4.35 -1.16 -21.87
C ALA A 156 5.54 -1.42 -22.80
N GLN A 157 5.54 -2.53 -23.55
CA GLN A 157 6.60 -2.88 -24.52
C GLN A 157 6.10 -2.96 -25.97
N ALA A 158 4.80 -2.84 -26.22
CA ALA A 158 4.23 -2.93 -27.57
C ALA A 158 3.90 -1.56 -28.18
N ALA A 159 4.92 -0.71 -28.34
CA ALA A 159 4.95 0.42 -29.29
C ALA A 159 6.39 0.95 -29.29
N PRO A 160 7.23 0.67 -30.30
CA PRO A 160 6.99 0.73 -31.76
C PRO A 160 7.17 -0.67 -32.42
N THR A 161 6.80 -1.03 -33.66
CA THR A 161 6.43 -0.34 -34.91
C THR A 161 5.58 -1.38 -35.68
N ARG A 162 4.23 -1.31 -35.66
CA ARG A 162 3.41 -2.15 -36.58
C ARG A 162 3.49 -1.66 -38.04
N GLU A 163 4.10 -0.51 -38.27
CA GLU A 163 4.31 0.06 -39.60
C GLU A 163 5.57 -0.48 -40.30
N GLU A 164 6.62 -0.91 -39.57
CA GLU A 164 7.82 -1.51 -40.20
C GLU A 164 7.59 -2.97 -40.63
N GLU A 165 6.86 -3.76 -39.83
CA GLU A 165 6.60 -5.17 -40.14
C GLU A 165 5.60 -5.32 -41.32
N ALA A 166 4.67 -4.37 -41.46
CA ALA A 166 3.75 -4.30 -42.61
C ALA A 166 4.47 -3.85 -43.91
N ALA A 167 5.51 -3.03 -43.80
CA ALA A 167 6.30 -2.58 -44.94
C ALA A 167 7.25 -3.66 -45.49
N ASP A 168 7.75 -4.56 -44.66
CA ASP A 168 8.64 -5.66 -45.10
C ASP A 168 7.87 -6.84 -45.71
N THR A 169 6.59 -7.02 -45.34
CA THR A 169 5.76 -8.12 -45.85
C THR A 169 5.25 -7.88 -47.29
N PHE A 170 5.29 -6.63 -47.78
CA PHE A 170 4.87 -6.28 -49.16
C PHE A 170 6.05 -5.79 -49.99
N LYS A 171 7.05 -6.66 -50.20
CA LYS A 171 8.01 -6.50 -51.30
C LYS A 171 7.51 -7.33 -52.49
N PRO A 172 6.95 -6.73 -53.56
CA PRO A 172 6.55 -7.50 -54.73
C PRO A 172 7.80 -8.11 -55.36
N MET A 173 7.75 -9.42 -55.68
CA MET A 173 8.82 -10.09 -56.43
C MET A 173 8.87 -9.53 -57.86
N ALA A 174 9.55 -8.40 -58.03
CA ALA A 174 9.87 -7.87 -59.34
C ALA A 174 11.08 -8.61 -59.92
N GLY A 175 10.85 -9.35 -61.01
CA GLY A 175 11.82 -9.54 -62.09
C GLY A 175 12.86 -10.64 -61.93
N ARG A 176 12.49 -11.88 -62.24
CA ARG A 176 13.40 -12.82 -62.90
C ARG A 176 13.01 -12.96 -64.37
N SER A 177 13.61 -12.11 -65.19
CA SER A 177 13.65 -12.27 -66.64
C SER A 177 14.35 -13.59 -66.99
N ALA A 178 13.59 -14.57 -67.46
CA ALA A 178 14.14 -15.78 -68.06
C ALA A 178 14.83 -15.43 -69.37
N ARG A 179 16.16 -15.59 -69.43
CA ARG A 179 16.89 -15.65 -70.70
C ARG A 179 16.73 -17.07 -71.25
N MET A 180 16.13 -17.21 -72.43
CA MET A 180 16.25 -18.43 -73.24
C MET A 180 17.60 -18.43 -73.96
N PRO A 181 18.38 -19.53 -73.93
CA PRO A 181 19.42 -19.75 -74.91
C PRO A 181 18.83 -20.25 -76.23
N ALA A 182 19.49 -19.86 -77.33
CA ALA A 182 19.16 -20.15 -78.73
C ALA A 182 19.37 -21.63 -79.12
#